data_AF-A0A0L8A6E9-F1
#
_entry.id   AF-A0A0L8A6E9-F1
#
_cell.length_a   1.000
_cell.length_b   1.000
_cell.length_c   1.000
_cell.angle_alpha   90.00
_cell.angle_beta   90.00
_cell.angle_gamma   90.00
#
_symmetry.space_group_name_H-M   'P 1'
#
loop_
_entity.id
_entity.type
_entity.pdbx_description
1 polymer ?
#
loop_
_entity_poly.entity_id
_entity_poly.type
_entity_poly.pdbx_seq_one_letter_code
_entity_poly.pdbx_strand_id
1 'polypeptide(L)'
;MTGAHNRVNAGSGGESEASATITLHVTHNRVTATAMLNMGPAKIAQCVFERRKGSRKGWALVKGTDFNDETSWISPELADLASRVPFPYEVANMLPGKRGTAAAVAQAAQEVGNG
;
A
#
# COMPACT_ATOMS: atom_id res chain seq x y z
N MET A 1 -16.96 -12.46 5.37
CA MET A 1 -16.77 -11.09 5.90
C MET A 1 -16.55 -10.19 4.71
N THR A 2 -17.57 -9.44 4.29
CA THR A 2 -17.46 -8.40 3.26
C THR A 2 -16.62 -7.27 3.86
N GLY A 3 -15.34 -7.19 3.49
CA GLY A 3 -14.53 -6.03 3.82
C GLY A 3 -15.13 -4.81 3.13
N ALA A 4 -15.13 -3.66 3.79
CA ALA A 4 -15.62 -2.43 3.18
C ALA A 4 -14.66 -2.00 2.06
N HIS A 5 -15.17 -1.90 0.84
CA HIS A 5 -14.46 -1.33 -0.31
C HIS A 5 -13.98 0.09 0.03
N ASN A 6 -12.73 0.39 -0.31
CA ASN A 6 -12.11 1.69 0.00
C ASN A 6 -11.70 2.37 -1.32
N ARG A 7 -12.68 3.04 -1.94
CA ARG A 7 -12.60 3.65 -3.28
C ARG A 7 -12.70 5.17 -3.21
N VAL A 8 -11.94 5.89 -4.04
CA VAL A 8 -12.03 7.35 -4.17
C VAL A 8 -11.93 7.76 -5.64
N ASN A 9 -12.70 8.78 -6.05
CA ASN A 9 -12.50 9.51 -7.30
C ASN A 9 -11.67 10.77 -7.01
N ALA A 10 -10.54 10.99 -7.68
CA ALA A 10 -9.82 12.27 -7.62
C ALA A 10 -10.22 13.17 -8.81
N GLY A 11 -10.35 14.48 -8.55
CA GLY A 11 -10.77 15.47 -9.55
C GLY A 11 -9.76 15.65 -10.68
N SER A 12 -10.27 15.87 -11.89
CA SER A 12 -9.49 16.08 -13.12
C SER A 12 -8.92 17.50 -13.15
N GLY A 13 -7.60 17.63 -13.07
CA GLY A 13 -6.88 18.88 -13.24
C GLY A 13 -5.87 18.76 -14.38
N GLY A 14 -6.23 19.26 -15.56
CA GLY A 14 -5.34 19.37 -16.72
C GLY A 14 -5.11 18.05 -17.47
N GLU A 15 -4.84 18.18 -18.77
CA GLU A 15 -4.67 17.13 -19.78
C GLU A 15 -4.14 15.81 -19.19
N SER A 16 -5.07 14.88 -18.92
CA SER A 16 -4.79 13.69 -18.12
C SER A 16 -4.22 12.61 -19.02
N GLU A 17 -2.89 12.51 -19.05
CA GLU A 17 -2.19 11.33 -19.55
C GLU A 17 -2.78 10.07 -18.91
N ALA A 18 -3.19 9.11 -19.75
CA ALA A 18 -3.70 7.84 -19.29
C ALA A 18 -2.57 7.10 -18.56
N SER A 19 -2.74 6.90 -17.25
CA SER A 19 -1.69 6.38 -16.38
C SER A 19 -2.25 5.42 -15.35
N ALA A 20 -1.45 4.42 -14.99
CA ALA A 20 -1.72 3.50 -13.90
C ALA A 20 -0.56 3.55 -12.91
N THR A 21 -0.87 3.58 -11.62
CA THR A 21 0.14 3.69 -10.56
C THR A 21 -0.20 2.75 -9.42
N ILE A 22 0.80 1.99 -8.98
CA ILE A 22 0.73 1.24 -7.72
C ILE A 22 1.75 1.88 -6.77
N THR A 23 1.27 2.29 -5.60
CA THR A 23 2.12 2.85 -4.55
C THR A 23 2.04 1.98 -3.33
N LEU A 24 3.20 1.61 -2.80
CA LEU A 24 3.33 0.87 -1.56
C LEU A 24 4.03 1.75 -0.53
N HIS A 25 3.26 2.26 0.44
CA HIS A 25 3.80 3.02 1.54
C HIS A 25 4.00 2.10 2.74
N VAL A 26 5.28 1.83 3.06
CA VAL A 26 5.69 0.88 4.09
C VAL A 26 6.23 1.64 5.30
N THR A 27 5.72 1.29 6.47
CA THR A 27 6.26 1.68 7.76
C THR A 27 6.40 0.43 8.63
N HIS A 28 7.08 0.54 9.78
CA HIS A 28 7.27 -0.60 10.67
C HIS A 28 5.97 -1.30 11.09
N ASN A 29 4.90 -0.53 11.32
CA ASN A 29 3.64 -1.03 11.86
C ASN A 29 2.47 -0.97 10.87
N ARG A 30 2.66 -0.37 9.69
CA ARG A 30 1.58 -0.13 8.74
C ARG A 30 2.09 -0.19 7.31
N VAL A 31 1.41 -0.96 6.47
CA VAL A 31 1.62 -1.01 5.03
C VAL A 31 0.34 -0.52 4.36
N THR A 32 0.44 0.48 3.51
CA THR A 32 -0.67 0.99 2.70
C THR A 32 -0.33 0.73 1.24
N ALA A 33 -1.10 -0.12 0.58
CA ALA A 33 -0.99 -0.28 -0.87
C ALA A 33 -2.16 0.46 -1.53
N THR A 34 -1.84 1.24 -2.55
CA THR A 34 -2.78 2.05 -3.32
C THR A 34 -2.61 1.73 -4.78
N ALA A 35 -3.70 1.37 -5.46
CA ALA A 35 -3.76 1.24 -6.91
C ALA A 35 -4.60 2.41 -7.45
N MET A 36 -4.05 3.13 -8.40
CA MET A 36 -4.67 4.29 -9.04
C MET A 36 -4.70 4.09 -10.55
N LEU A 37 -5.87 4.24 -11.14
CA LEU A 37 -6.07 4.28 -12.59
C LEU A 37 -6.58 5.66 -12.98
N ASN A 38 -5.82 6.38 -13.80
CA ASN A 38 -6.18 7.68 -14.33
C ASN A 38 -6.47 7.56 -15.83
N MET A 39 -7.73 7.74 -16.20
CA MET A 39 -8.21 7.83 -17.59
C MET A 39 -9.32 8.89 -17.65
N GLY A 40 -9.03 10.09 -17.13
CA GLY A 40 -10.01 11.15 -16.88
C GLY A 40 -10.18 11.40 -15.38
N PRO A 41 -11.24 10.91 -14.73
CA PRO A 41 -11.29 10.87 -13.26
C PRO A 41 -10.38 9.76 -12.74
N ALA A 42 -9.54 10.07 -11.74
CA ALA A 42 -8.67 9.05 -11.15
C ALA A 42 -9.48 8.13 -10.25
N LYS A 43 -9.44 6.82 -10.52
CA LYS A 43 -10.06 5.79 -9.69
C LYS A 43 -9.00 5.18 -8.78
N ILE A 44 -9.22 5.30 -7.48
CA ILE A 44 -8.28 4.84 -6.46
C ILE A 44 -8.92 3.69 -5.70
N ALA A 45 -8.18 2.60 -5.51
CA ALA A 45 -8.46 1.55 -4.54
C ALA A 45 -7.28 1.47 -3.55
N GLN A 46 -7.57 1.27 -2.27
CA GLN A 46 -6.52 1.21 -1.25
C GLN A 46 -6.79 0.14 -0.20
N CYS A 47 -5.78 -0.69 0.07
CA CYS A 47 -5.77 -1.64 1.17
C CYS A 47 -4.71 -1.24 2.22
N VAL A 48 -5.03 -1.47 3.49
CA VAL A 48 -4.17 -1.09 4.61
C VAL A 48 -4.00 -2.28 5.53
N PHE A 49 -2.75 -2.62 5.80
CA PHE A 49 -2.36 -3.65 6.73
C PHE A 49 -1.69 -3.03 7.95
N GLU A 50 -2.03 -3.52 9.14
CA GLU A 50 -1.37 -3.14 10.38
C GLU A 50 -0.76 -4.35 11.07
N ARG A 51 0.39 -4.13 11.69
CA ARG A 51 1.09 -5.15 12.47
C ARG A 51 0.28 -5.42 13.73
N ARG A 52 -0.13 -6.67 13.95
CA ARG A 52 -0.89 -7.10 15.13
C ARG A 52 -0.08 -8.09 15.96
N LYS A 53 0.04 -7.81 17.26
CA LYS A 53 0.62 -8.74 18.22
C LYS A 53 -0.30 -9.97 18.33
N GLY A 54 0.20 -11.17 18.01
CA GLY A 54 -0.54 -12.43 18.10
C GLY A 54 -1.24 -12.93 16.83
N SER A 55 -1.08 -12.27 15.67
CA SER A 55 -1.50 -12.81 14.37
C SER A 55 -0.49 -13.87 13.87
N ARG A 56 -0.96 -14.97 13.28
CA ARG A 56 -0.14 -16.10 12.78
C ARG A 56 0.92 -15.68 11.74
N LYS A 57 0.78 -14.49 11.14
CA LYS A 57 1.75 -13.84 10.23
C LYS A 57 2.14 -12.42 10.67
N GLY A 58 1.76 -11.99 11.88
CA GLY A 58 2.11 -10.68 12.45
C GLY A 58 1.41 -9.45 11.85
N TRP A 59 0.61 -9.60 10.78
CA TRP A 59 -0.08 -8.50 10.10
C TRP A 59 -1.56 -8.83 9.87
N ALA A 60 -2.40 -7.80 9.77
CA ALA A 60 -3.82 -7.93 9.48
C ALA A 60 -4.29 -6.80 8.56
N LEU A 61 -5.15 -7.12 7.58
CA LEU A 61 -5.88 -6.13 6.81
C LEU A 61 -6.87 -5.41 7.74
N VAL A 62 -6.77 -4.08 7.82
CA VAL A 62 -7.60 -3.25 8.71
C VAL A 62 -8.50 -2.27 7.95
N LYS A 63 -8.19 -1.98 6.68
CA LYS A 63 -9.01 -1.12 5.81
C LYS A 63 -8.91 -1.57 4.36
N GLY A 64 -10.04 -1.50 3.64
CA GLY A 64 -10.14 -1.94 2.26
C GLY A 64 -10.34 -3.45 2.15
N THR A 65 -10.35 -3.93 0.91
CA THR A 65 -10.44 -5.33 0.52
C THR A 65 -9.22 -5.74 -0.28
N ASP A 66 -9.17 -7.00 -0.71
CA ASP A 66 -8.21 -7.45 -1.71
C ASP A 66 -8.41 -6.67 -3.02
N PHE A 67 -7.34 -6.41 -3.77
CA PHE A 67 -7.47 -5.70 -5.05
C PHE A 67 -8.26 -6.49 -6.09
N ASN A 68 -8.33 -7.83 -5.97
CA ASN A 68 -9.18 -8.66 -6.83
C ASN A 68 -10.68 -8.36 -6.65
N ASP A 69 -11.09 -7.92 -5.45
CA ASP A 69 -12.46 -7.45 -5.19
C ASP A 69 -12.74 -6.05 -5.79
N GLU A 70 -11.69 -5.39 -6.29
CA GLU A 70 -11.71 -4.04 -6.84
C GLU A 70 -11.56 -4.00 -8.37
N THR A 71 -11.54 -5.16 -9.03
CA THR A 71 -11.38 -5.34 -10.49
C THR A 71 -12.39 -4.51 -11.31
N SER A 72 -13.64 -4.42 -10.86
CA SER A 72 -14.67 -3.61 -11.53
C SER A 72 -14.43 -2.09 -11.41
N TRP A 73 -13.60 -1.67 -10.46
CA TRP A 73 -13.30 -0.27 -10.18
C TRP A 73 -12.02 0.18 -10.88
N ILE A 74 -10.90 -0.52 -10.68
CA ILE A 74 -9.57 -0.14 -11.18
C ILE A 74 -9.09 -0.92 -12.41
N SER A 75 -9.97 -1.70 -13.06
CA SER A 75 -9.67 -2.68 -14.11
C SER A 75 -9.10 -4.02 -13.59
N PRO A 76 -9.39 -5.14 -14.27
CA PRO A 76 -8.84 -6.45 -13.92
C PRO A 76 -7.31 -6.51 -14.00
N GLU A 77 -6.71 -5.87 -14.99
CA GLU A 77 -5.27 -5.91 -15.26
C GLU A 77 -4.48 -5.19 -14.16
N LEU A 78 -4.96 -4.03 -13.70
CA LEU A 78 -4.32 -3.31 -12.61
C LEU A 78 -4.54 -4.01 -11.26
N ALA A 79 -5.71 -4.61 -11.05
CA ALA A 79 -5.99 -5.41 -9.86
C ALA A 79 -5.10 -6.66 -9.76
N ASP A 80 -4.89 -7.37 -10.88
CA ASP A 80 -3.98 -8.53 -10.96
C ASP A 80 -2.52 -8.08 -10.72
N LEU A 81 -2.08 -7.00 -11.38
CA LEU A 81 -0.75 -6.44 -11.15
C LEU A 81 -0.53 -6.06 -9.67
N ALA A 82 -1.49 -5.38 -9.05
CA ALA A 82 -1.41 -4.97 -7.65
C ALA A 82 -1.41 -6.17 -6.69
N SER A 83 -2.16 -7.24 -7.01
CA SER A 83 -2.20 -8.48 -6.23
C SER A 83 -0.90 -9.29 -6.31
N ARG A 84 -0.13 -9.13 -7.39
CA ARG A 84 1.16 -9.80 -7.58
C ARG A 84 2.32 -9.13 -6.84
N VAL A 85 2.15 -7.89 -6.37
CA VAL A 85 3.18 -7.22 -5.56
C VAL A 85 3.29 -7.95 -4.22
N PRO A 86 4.45 -8.59 -3.92
CA PRO A 86 4.59 -9.34 -2.68
C PRO A 86 4.52 -8.41 -1.47
N PHE A 87 3.98 -8.91 -0.36
CA PHE A 87 3.94 -8.13 0.87
C PHE A 87 5.36 -7.85 1.39
N PRO A 88 5.73 -6.60 1.71
CA PRO A 88 7.11 -6.17 1.95
C PRO A 88 7.54 -6.41 3.41
N TYR A 89 7.52 -7.67 3.85
CA TYR A 89 7.82 -8.01 5.26
C TYR A 89 9.20 -7.53 5.71
N GLU A 90 10.24 -7.81 4.93
CA GLU A 90 11.62 -7.46 5.29
C GLU A 90 11.83 -5.94 5.36
N VAL A 91 11.29 -5.20 4.39
CA VAL A 91 11.32 -3.72 4.41
C VAL A 91 10.62 -3.20 5.66
N ALA A 92 9.43 -3.74 5.99
CA ALA A 92 8.71 -3.32 7.18
C ALA A 92 9.42 -3.72 8.50
N ASN A 93 10.20 -4.80 8.52
CA ASN A 93 10.97 -5.21 9.69
C ASN A 93 12.24 -4.37 9.88
N MET A 94 12.87 -3.94 8.78
CA MET A 94 14.05 -3.06 8.78
C MET A 94 13.72 -1.65 9.27
N LEU A 95 12.51 -1.15 8.99
CA LEU A 95 12.12 0.20 9.40
C LEU A 95 11.93 0.29 10.93
N PRO A 96 12.34 1.40 11.57
CA PRO A 96 12.15 1.58 13.00
C PRO A 96 10.68 1.80 13.37
N GLY A 97 10.28 1.27 14.52
CA GLY A 97 8.94 1.46 15.09
C GLY A 97 8.63 2.91 15.47
N LYS A 98 7.37 3.17 15.89
CA LYS A 98 6.86 4.51 16.30
C LYS A 98 7.64 5.17 17.47
N ARG A 99 8.55 4.44 18.11
CA ARG A 99 9.48 4.93 19.16
C ARG A 99 10.94 4.99 18.69
N GLY A 100 11.21 4.83 17.39
CA GLY A 100 12.53 5.02 16.82
C GLY A 100 12.98 6.45 17.10
N THR A 101 14.02 6.60 17.90
CA THR A 101 14.69 7.89 18.06
C THR A 101 15.24 8.31 16.69
N ALA A 102 15.48 9.61 16.47
CA ALA A 102 16.10 10.08 15.23
C ALA A 102 17.41 9.32 14.91
N ALA A 103 18.12 8.87 15.95
CA ALA A 103 19.29 8.00 15.83
C ALA A 103 18.97 6.61 15.25
N ALA A 104 17.86 5.97 15.63
CA ALA A 104 17.43 4.70 15.06
C ALA A 104 16.99 4.83 13.59
N VAL A 105 16.42 5.99 13.21
CA VAL A 105 16.11 6.31 11.80
C VAL A 105 17.39 6.53 11.00
N ALA A 106 18.35 7.28 11.54
CA ALA A 106 19.64 7.52 10.90
C ALA A 106 20.47 6.24 10.74
N GLN A 107 20.47 5.37 11.75
CA GLN A 107 21.15 4.08 11.69
C GLN A 107 20.52 3.15 10.64
N ALA A 108 19.19 3.04 10.61
CA ALA A 108 18.50 2.25 9.59
C ALA A 108 18.77 2.78 8.17
N ALA A 109 18.84 4.11 7.99
CA ALA A 109 19.22 4.71 6.71
C ALA A 109 20.67 4.41 6.32
N GLN A 110 21.59 4.35 7.30
CA GLN A 110 22.99 4.03 7.07
C GLN A 110 23.22 2.55 6.73
N GLU A 111 22.46 1.64 7.35
CA GLU A 111 22.51 0.20 7.04
C GLU A 111 22.01 -0.09 5.61
N VAL A 112 21.02 0.66 5.11
CA VAL A 112 20.54 0.58 3.71
C VAL A 112 21.57 1.14 2.72
N GLY A 113 22.32 2.19 3.09
CA GLY A 113 23.33 2.79 2.22
C GLY A 113 24.61 1.95 2.04
N ASN A 114 24.82 0.95 2.89
CA ASN A 114 26.00 0.07 2.87
C ASN A 114 25.71 -1.35 2.32
N GLY A 115 24.47 -1.61 1.89
CA GLY A 115 24.03 -2.89 1.31
C GLY A 115 24.25 -2.98 -0.20
#